data_AF-A0A1Q7ULH9-F1
#
_entry.id   AF-A0A1Q7ULH9-F1
#
_cell.length_a   1.000
_cell.length_b   1.000
_cell.length_c   1.000
_cell.angle_alpha   90.00
_cell.angle_beta   90.00
_cell.angle_gamma   90.00
#
_symmetry.space_group_name_H-M   'P 1'
#
loop_
_entity.id
_entity.type
_entity.pdbx_description
1 polymer ?
#
loop_
_entity_poly.entity_id
_entity_poly.type
_entity_poly.pdbx_seq_one_letter_code
_entity_poly.pdbx_strand_id
1 'polypeptide(L)'
;MSDLTVERIQRNNAVFREANERIRESAQTYAHELEHIPFLCECPVEDCVEIVPLTEDQYAAIRANPSHYMTAVGHEVAEAPVGTVVSRNDGYVVVEKS
;
A
#
# COMPACT_ATOMS: atom_id res chain seq x y z
N MET A 1 10.32 10.74 -19.29
CA MET A 1 10.21 10.96 -17.83
C MET A 1 11.61 10.96 -17.24
N SER A 2 11.86 11.67 -16.14
CA SER A 2 13.19 11.67 -15.51
C SER A 2 13.32 10.51 -14.51
N ASP A 3 14.49 9.89 -14.44
CA ASP A 3 14.81 8.88 -13.42
C ASP A 3 14.51 9.38 -11.99
N LEU A 4 14.77 10.66 -11.73
CA LEU A 4 14.51 11.30 -10.44
C LEU A 4 13.04 11.21 -9.98
N THR A 5 12.09 11.20 -10.93
CA THR A 5 10.66 11.07 -10.59
C THR A 5 10.32 9.63 -10.19
N VAL A 6 10.90 8.66 -10.90
CA VAL A 6 10.73 7.22 -10.64
C VAL A 6 11.32 6.86 -9.29
N GLU A 7 12.56 7.30 -9.01
CA GLU A 7 13.23 7.08 -7.73
C GLU A 7 12.44 7.65 -6.56
N ARG A 8 11.88 8.86 -6.71
CA ARG A 8 11.06 9.48 -5.66
C ARG A 8 9.80 8.68 -5.37
N ILE A 9 9.09 8.23 -6.42
CA ILE A 9 7.89 7.40 -6.26
C ILE A 9 8.25 6.12 -5.49
N GLN A 10 9.25 5.37 -5.96
CA GLN A 10 9.67 4.13 -5.32
C GLN A 10 10.09 4.32 -3.86
N ARG A 11 10.85 5.39 -3.58
CA ARG A 11 11.26 5.73 -2.22
C ARG A 11 10.06 6.01 -1.31
N ASN A 12 9.10 6.80 -1.78
CA ASN A 12 7.93 7.16 -0.99
C ASN A 12 7.06 5.93 -0.70
N ASN A 13 6.86 5.06 -1.68
CA ASN A 13 6.09 3.84 -1.45
C ASN A 13 6.77 2.89 -0.45
N ALA A 14 8.10 2.78 -0.50
CA ALA A 14 8.85 1.93 0.42
C ALA A 14 8.67 2.36 1.88
N VAL A 15 8.58 3.67 2.14
CA VAL A 15 8.33 4.21 3.49
C VAL A 15 6.97 3.77 4.02
N PHE A 16 5.91 3.86 3.22
CA PHE A 16 4.58 3.43 3.64
C PHE A 16 4.48 1.92 3.82
N ARG A 17 5.13 1.14 2.94
CA ARG A 17 5.23 -0.32 3.11
C ARG A 17 5.89 -0.69 4.43
N GLU A 18 7.02 -0.06 4.76
CA GLU A 18 7.71 -0.31 6.03
C GLU A 18 6.82 0.03 7.23
N ALA A 19 6.08 1.15 7.17
CA ALA A 19 5.11 1.51 8.20
C ALA A 19 4.00 0.45 8.35
N ASN A 20 3.47 -0.06 7.23
CA ASN A 20 2.43 -1.08 7.24
C ASN A 20 2.89 -2.42 7.82
N GLU A 21 4.12 -2.86 7.52
CA GLU A 21 4.65 -4.08 8.17
C GLU A 21 4.75 -3.91 9.69
N ARG A 22 5.13 -2.74 10.19
CA ARG A 22 5.13 -2.47 11.65
C ARG A 22 3.72 -2.44 12.24
N ILE A 23 2.74 -1.90 11.52
CA ILE A 23 1.32 -1.94 11.91
C ILE A 23 0.84 -3.39 11.98
N ARG A 24 1.16 -4.20 10.98
CA ARG A 24 0.84 -5.63 10.91
C ARG A 24 1.41 -6.39 12.10
N GLU A 25 2.70 -6.25 12.36
CA GLU A 25 3.39 -6.89 13.49
C GLU A 25 2.76 -6.49 14.83
N SER A 26 2.41 -5.21 14.98
CA SER A 26 1.76 -4.71 16.19
C SER A 26 0.36 -5.29 16.37
N ALA A 27 -0.44 -5.36 15.30
CA ALA A 27 -1.77 -5.97 15.34
C ALA A 27 -1.69 -7.46 15.69
N GLN A 28 -0.75 -8.17 15.07
CA GLN A 28 -0.46 -9.58 15.38
C GLN A 28 0.06 -9.81 16.80
N THR A 29 0.63 -8.81 17.47
CA THR A 29 1.19 -8.99 18.83
C THR A 29 0.19 -8.60 19.91
N TYR A 30 -0.60 -7.54 19.67
CA TYR A 30 -1.38 -6.87 20.72
C TYR A 30 -2.88 -6.85 20.47
N ALA A 31 -3.33 -7.16 19.26
CA ALA A 31 -4.69 -6.91 18.82
C ALA A 31 -5.25 -8.06 17.95
N HIS A 32 -5.01 -9.30 18.39
CA HIS A 32 -5.42 -10.54 17.71
C HIS A 32 -6.91 -10.63 17.35
N GLU A 33 -7.76 -9.83 18.01
CA GLU A 33 -9.21 -9.80 17.79
C GLU A 33 -9.66 -8.74 16.77
N LEU A 34 -8.75 -7.92 16.23
CA LEU A 34 -9.11 -6.96 15.18
C LEU A 34 -9.48 -7.69 13.89
N GLU A 35 -10.74 -7.57 13.50
CA GLU A 35 -11.22 -8.04 12.20
C GLU A 35 -10.53 -7.27 11.05
N HIS A 36 -10.34 -5.97 11.22
CA HIS A 36 -9.69 -5.09 10.25
C HIS A 36 -8.56 -4.29 10.90
N ILE A 37 -7.38 -4.33 10.27
CA ILE A 37 -6.17 -3.62 10.65
C ILE A 37 -6.10 -2.31 9.84
N PRO A 38 -5.81 -1.16 10.49
CA PRO A 38 -5.78 0.15 9.83
C PRO A 38 -4.45 0.40 9.12
N PHE A 39 -4.27 -0.15 7.94
CA PHE A 39 -3.08 0.10 7.13
C PHE A 39 -3.10 1.50 6.52
N LEU A 40 -1.93 2.06 6.26
CA LEU A 40 -1.75 3.30 5.50
C LEU A 40 -1.79 3.01 4.00
N CYS A 41 -2.37 3.94 3.25
CA CYS A 41 -2.26 3.96 1.79
C CYS A 41 -0.78 4.04 1.36
N GLU A 42 -0.37 3.18 0.43
CA GLU A 42 1.03 3.07 -0.01
C GLU A 42 1.35 3.87 -1.27
N CYS A 43 0.48 4.81 -1.65
CA CYS A 43 0.71 5.69 -2.80
C CYS A 43 1.96 6.57 -2.58
N PRO A 44 2.54 7.18 -3.63
CA PRO A 44 3.79 7.92 -3.52
C PRO A 44 3.61 9.37 -3.02
N VAL A 45 2.41 9.72 -2.57
CA VAL A 45 2.09 11.04 -2.01
C VAL A 45 2.68 11.11 -0.60
N GLU A 46 3.65 12.02 -0.41
CA GLU A 46 4.53 12.06 0.78
C GLU A 46 3.79 12.28 2.10
N ASP A 47 2.66 12.97 2.06
CA ASP A 47 1.81 13.33 3.20
C ASP A 47 0.51 12.52 3.25
N CYS A 48 0.44 11.40 2.51
CA CYS A 48 -0.74 10.54 2.56
C CYS A 48 -0.89 9.89 3.94
N VAL A 49 -2.03 10.14 4.57
CA VAL A 49 -2.41 9.56 5.88
C VAL A 49 -3.73 8.80 5.79
N GLU A 50 -4.17 8.48 4.56
CA GLU A 50 -5.40 7.75 4.32
C GLU A 50 -5.28 6.32 4.84
N ILE A 51 -6.31 5.87 5.55
CA ILE A 51 -6.36 4.53 6.14
C ILE A 51 -7.15 3.61 5.22
N VAL A 52 -6.58 2.45 4.95
CA VAL A 52 -7.20 1.36 4.21
C VAL A 52 -7.42 0.20 5.17
N PRO A 53 -8.65 0.00 5.69
CA PRO A 53 -8.95 -1.10 6.59
C PRO A 53 -8.92 -2.42 5.82
N LEU A 54 -8.05 -3.35 6.21
CA LEU A 54 -7.98 -4.68 5.63
C LEU A 54 -7.92 -5.75 6.71
N THR A 55 -8.40 -6.95 6.39
CA THR A 55 -8.05 -8.14 7.16
C THR A 55 -6.57 -8.49 6.97
N GLU A 56 -6.01 -9.24 7.93
CA GLU A 56 -4.67 -9.79 7.82
C GLU A 56 -4.47 -10.61 6.53
N ASP A 57 -5.46 -11.42 6.15
CA ASP A 57 -5.41 -12.26 4.95
C ASP A 57 -5.40 -11.43 3.67
N GLN A 58 -6.18 -10.34 3.61
CA GLN A 58 -6.18 -9.43 2.46
C GLN A 58 -4.81 -8.77 2.30
N TYR A 59 -4.24 -8.25 3.39
CA TYR A 59 -2.92 -7.61 3.33
C TYR A 59 -1.83 -8.64 2.96
N ALA A 60 -1.86 -9.83 3.57
CA ALA A 60 -0.95 -10.92 3.24
C ALA A 60 -1.03 -11.34 1.77
N ALA A 61 -2.23 -11.40 1.19
CA ALA A 61 -2.43 -11.72 -0.22
C ALA A 61 -1.82 -10.66 -1.15
N ILE A 62 -1.96 -9.37 -0.81
CA ILE A 62 -1.29 -8.28 -1.55
C ILE A 62 0.23 -8.43 -1.41
N ARG A 63 0.72 -8.72 -0.20
CA ARG A 63 2.15 -8.88 0.08
C ARG A 63 2.79 -10.13 -0.52
N ALA A 64 2.00 -11.10 -0.98
CA ALA A 64 2.52 -12.27 -1.67
C ALA A 64 3.30 -11.91 -2.94
N ASN A 65 3.05 -10.74 -3.53
CA ASN A 65 3.87 -10.16 -4.59
C ASN A 65 4.57 -8.88 -4.08
N PRO A 66 5.91 -8.85 -4.01
CA PRO A 66 6.63 -7.68 -3.51
C PRO A 66 6.48 -6.43 -4.41
N SER A 67 6.10 -6.60 -5.67
CA SER A 67 5.84 -5.51 -6.61
C SER A 67 4.43 -4.92 -6.47
N HIS A 68 3.55 -5.50 -5.65
CA HIS A 68 2.19 -5.00 -5.43
C HIS A 68 2.17 -3.95 -4.33
N TYR A 69 1.49 -2.83 -4.59
CA TYR A 69 1.26 -1.73 -3.67
C TYR A 69 -0.24 -1.48 -3.52
N MET A 70 -0.68 -1.22 -2.30
CA MET A 70 -2.08 -0.96 -1.99
C MET A 70 -2.32 0.55 -1.88
N THR A 71 -3.32 1.05 -2.59
CA THR A 71 -3.70 2.47 -2.57
C THR A 71 -5.17 2.62 -2.17
N ALA A 72 -5.51 3.73 -1.53
CA ALA A 72 -6.89 4.14 -1.37
C ALA A 72 -7.52 4.41 -2.75
N VAL A 73 -8.84 4.25 -2.86
CA VAL A 73 -9.54 4.45 -4.13
C VAL A 73 -9.32 5.87 -4.65
N GLY A 74 -8.84 5.98 -5.89
CA GLY A 74 -8.51 7.24 -6.55
C GLY A 74 -7.04 7.63 -6.40
N HIS A 75 -6.30 7.07 -5.45
CA HIS A 75 -4.88 7.38 -5.24
C HIS A 75 -3.94 6.61 -6.18
N GLU A 76 -4.44 5.59 -6.90
CA GLU A 76 -3.67 4.84 -7.89
C GLU A 76 -3.17 5.72 -9.05
N VAL A 77 -3.81 6.88 -9.28
CA VAL A 77 -3.42 7.80 -10.35
C VAL A 77 -1.99 8.35 -10.15
N ALA A 78 -1.55 8.45 -8.90
CA ALA A 78 -0.19 8.89 -8.56
C ALA A 78 0.87 7.82 -8.91
N GLU A 79 0.45 6.58 -9.15
CA GLU A 79 1.32 5.46 -9.53
C GLU A 79 1.46 5.28 -11.05
N ALA A 80 0.58 5.90 -11.85
CA ALA A 80 0.55 5.75 -13.31
C ALA A 80 1.90 5.90 -14.04
N PRO A 81 2.87 6.71 -13.57
CA PRO A 81 4.19 6.79 -14.19
C PRO A 81 5.04 5.51 -14.10
N VAL A 82 4.77 4.62 -13.14
CA VAL A 82 5.64 3.47 -12.80
C VAL A 82 4.90 2.19 -12.42
N GLY A 83 3.58 2.20 -12.46
CA GLY A 83 2.76 1.07 -12.05
C GLY A 83 1.44 0.97 -12.81
N THR A 84 0.87 -0.23 -12.79
CA THR A 84 -0.40 -0.54 -13.45
C THR A 84 -1.39 -1.14 -12.46
N VAL A 85 -2.66 -0.78 -12.59
CA VAL A 85 -3.71 -1.34 -11.73
C VAL A 85 -3.94 -2.80 -12.11
N VAL A 86 -3.79 -3.71 -11.14
CA VAL A 86 -3.99 -5.16 -11.32
C VAL A 86 -5.24 -5.68 -10.62
N SER A 87 -5.76 -4.95 -9.64
CA SER A 87 -7.01 -5.30 -8.96
C SER A 87 -7.70 -4.07 -8.41
N ARG A 88 -9.04 -4.06 -8.48
CA ARG A 88 -9.92 -3.07 -7.85
C ARG A 88 -10.85 -3.82 -6.91
N ASN A 89 -10.82 -3.45 -5.64
CA ASN A 89 -11.61 -4.06 -4.58
C ASN A 89 -12.52 -2.99 -3.96
N ASP A 90 -13.44 -3.40 -3.10
CA ASP A 90 -14.19 -2.45 -2.29
C ASP A 90 -13.25 -1.80 -1.27
N GLY A 91 -13.13 -0.48 -1.30
CA GLY A 91 -12.27 0.31 -0.40
C GLY A 91 -10.79 0.46 -0.79
N TYR A 92 -10.25 -0.28 -1.78
CA TYR A 92 -8.84 -0.15 -2.17
C TYR A 92 -8.51 -0.65 -3.59
N VAL A 93 -7.34 -0.22 -4.08
CA VAL A 93 -6.81 -0.57 -5.40
C VAL A 93 -5.39 -1.13 -5.25
N VAL A 94 -5.10 -2.23 -5.96
CA VAL A 94 -3.76 -2.82 -6.01
C VAL A 94 -3.08 -2.43 -7.32
N VAL A 95 -1.88 -1.89 -7.19
CA VAL A 95 -1.02 -1.48 -8.30
C VAL A 95 0.24 -2.35 -8.31
N GLU A 96 0.62 -2.85 -9.47
CA GLU A 96 1.87 -3.58 -9.70
C GLU A 96 2.90 -2.66 -10.35
N LYS A 97 4.11 -2.61 -9.78
CA LYS A 97 5.27 -1.90 -10.35
C LYS A 97 6.14 -2.86 -11.17
N SER A 98 6.67 -2.36 -12.29
CA SER A 98 7.55 -3.08 -13.23
C SER A 98 9.02 -2.71 -13.06
#